data_AF-A0A3B9LD97-F1
#
_entry.id   AF-A0A3B9LD97-F1
#
_cell.length_a   1.000
_cell.length_b   1.000
_cell.length_c   1.000
_cell.angle_alpha   90.00
_cell.angle_beta   90.00
_cell.angle_gamma   90.00
#
_symmetry.space_group_name_H-M   'P 1'
#
loop_
_entity.id
_entity.type
_entity.pdbx_description
1 polymer ?
#
loop_
_entity_poly.entity_id
_entity_poly.type
_entity_poly.pdbx_seq_one_letter_code
_entity_poly.pdbx_strand_id
1 'polypeptide(L)'
;MGRLVADFAESAGIDHVIAVDLHSQQVEGFFHIPVENLSAVPAIADTLKSHLEPESVIVSPDAGRVKMASAYASRMGCPVAVLHKERLNGRKTAVSRIVGEVRA
;
A
#
# COMPACT_ATOMS: atom_id res chain seq x y z
N MET A 1 0.23 6.18 -19.60
CA MET A 1 1.36 7.00 -19.11
C MET A 1 2.54 6.14 -18.67
N GLY A 2 2.37 5.14 -17.79
CA GLY A 2 3.49 4.29 -17.34
C GLY A 2 4.32 3.63 -18.46
N ARG A 3 3.67 3.09 -19.49
CA ARG A 3 4.35 2.45 -20.63
C ARG A 3 5.29 3.37 -21.41
N LEU A 4 4.84 4.60 -21.70
CA LEU A 4 5.67 5.58 -22.41
C LEU A 4 6.96 5.90 -21.64
N VAL A 5 6.86 6.00 -20.31
CA VAL A 5 8.01 6.27 -19.45
C VAL A 5 8.96 5.07 -19.41
N ALA A 6 8.43 3.84 -19.41
CA ALA A 6 9.24 2.63 -19.50
C ALA A 6 10.01 2.53 -20.82
N ASP A 7 9.31 2.73 -21.96
CA ASP A 7 9.92 2.71 -23.29
C ASP A 7 11.03 3.78 -23.43
N PHE A 8 10.81 4.97 -22.85
CA PHE A 8 11.82 6.04 -22.84
C PHE A 8 13.02 5.71 -21.95
N ALA A 9 12.79 5.15 -20.76
CA ALA A 9 13.85 4.73 -19.84
C ALA A 9 14.78 3.69 -20.49
N GLU A 10 14.21 2.69 -21.15
CA GLU A 10 14.97 1.67 -21.90
C GLU A 10 15.72 2.30 -23.08
N SER A 11 15.07 3.17 -23.85
CA SER A 11 15.71 3.88 -24.97
C SER A 11 16.85 4.80 -24.53
N ALA A 12 16.82 5.28 -23.28
CA ALA A 12 17.88 6.08 -22.67
C ALA A 12 19.07 5.22 -22.16
N GLY A 13 18.99 3.89 -22.26
CA GLY A 13 20.05 2.97 -21.85
C GLY A 13 19.98 2.55 -20.38
N ILE A 14 18.81 2.61 -19.74
CA ILE A 14 18.62 2.03 -18.41
C ILE A 14 18.48 0.51 -18.57
N ASP A 15 19.33 -0.25 -17.87
CA ASP A 15 19.35 -1.71 -17.94
C ASP A 15 18.68 -2.40 -16.73
N HIS A 16 18.33 -1.63 -15.69
CA HIS A 16 17.74 -2.15 -14.45
C HIS A 16 16.93 -1.09 -13.71
N VAL A 17 15.79 -1.47 -13.14
CA VAL A 17 14.94 -0.55 -12.35
C VAL A 17 14.72 -1.10 -10.96
N ILE A 18 14.96 -0.26 -9.95
CA ILE A 18 14.57 -0.54 -8.56
C ILE A 18 13.54 0.52 -8.16
N ALA A 19 12.39 0.06 -7.69
CA ALA A 19 11.28 0.89 -7.26
C ALA A 19 10.82 0.48 -5.85
N VAL A 20 10.06 1.36 -5.20
CA VAL A 20 9.45 1.09 -3.90
C VAL A 20 7.96 1.34 -3.99
N ASP A 21 7.16 0.32 -3.67
CA ASP A 21 5.70 0.33 -3.62
C ASP A 21 5.04 0.99 -4.86
N LEU A 22 5.30 0.44 -6.05
CA LEU A 22 4.62 0.87 -7.28
C LEU A 22 3.09 0.91 -7.08
N HIS A 23 2.46 1.97 -7.59
CA HIS A 23 1.01 2.17 -7.44
C HIS A 23 0.18 1.00 -7.97
N SER A 24 0.65 0.35 -9.04
CA SER A 24 0.12 -0.90 -9.56
C SER A 24 1.28 -1.81 -9.93
N GLN A 25 1.21 -3.08 -9.51
CA GLN A 25 2.17 -4.12 -9.91
C GLN A 25 2.19 -4.33 -11.43
N GLN A 26 1.13 -3.95 -12.16
CA GLN A 26 1.09 -4.03 -13.61
C GLN A 26 2.15 -3.16 -14.30
N VAL A 27 2.69 -2.15 -13.61
CA VAL A 27 3.74 -1.27 -14.14
C VAL A 27 5.04 -2.05 -14.39
N GLU A 28 5.32 -3.11 -13.62
CA GLU A 28 6.49 -3.97 -13.85
C GLU A 28 6.44 -4.60 -15.24
N GLY A 29 5.25 -4.98 -15.72
CA GLY A 29 5.05 -5.54 -17.06
C GLY A 29 5.15 -4.54 -18.21
N PHE A 30 5.44 -3.26 -17.93
CA PHE A 30 5.75 -2.28 -18.98
C PHE A 30 7.23 -2.29 -19.37
N PHE A 31 8.10 -2.86 -18.54
CA PHE A 31 9.52 -2.93 -18.79
C PHE A 31 9.91 -4.31 -19.36
N HIS A 32 10.82 -4.32 -20.32
CA HIS A 32 11.49 -5.51 -20.85
C HIS A 32 12.82 -5.79 -20.13
N ILE A 33 13.29 -4.85 -19.31
CA ILE A 33 14.44 -4.96 -18.41
C ILE A 33 13.98 -5.42 -17.01
N PRO A 34 14.89 -5.97 -16.17
CA PRO A 34 14.50 -6.39 -14.83
C PRO A 34 14.05 -5.21 -13.96
N VAL A 35 12.95 -5.42 -13.23
CA VAL A 35 12.37 -4.47 -12.29
C VAL A 35 12.26 -5.12 -10.93
N GLU A 36 12.92 -4.55 -9.92
CA GLU A 36 12.76 -4.92 -8.52
C GLU A 36 11.81 -3.91 -7.86
N ASN A 37 10.60 -4.35 -7.51
CA ASN A 37 9.65 -3.55 -6.76
C ASN A 37 9.67 -3.96 -5.28
N LEU A 38 10.41 -3.19 -4.49
CA LEU A 38 10.57 -3.42 -3.07
C LEU A 38 9.35 -2.88 -2.31
N SER A 39 9.05 -3.47 -1.15
CA SER A 39 8.05 -2.92 -0.24
C SER A 39 8.70 -2.12 0.88
N ALA A 40 8.15 -0.94 1.20
CA ALA A 40 8.57 -0.16 2.37
C ALA A 40 7.95 -0.68 3.68
N VAL A 41 6.94 -1.56 3.60
CA VAL A 41 6.23 -2.10 4.78
C VAL A 41 7.20 -2.63 5.84
N PRO A 42 8.23 -3.46 5.52
CA PRO A 42 9.24 -3.90 6.47
C PRO A 42 9.87 -2.78 7.30
N ALA A 43 10.45 -1.79 6.62
CA ALA A 43 11.22 -0.73 7.25
C ALA A 43 10.33 0.18 8.10
N ILE A 44 9.15 0.54 7.58
CA ILE A 44 8.21 1.41 8.28
C ILE A 44 7.62 0.67 9.49
N ALA A 45 7.18 -0.58 9.33
CA ALA A 45 6.60 -1.36 10.41
C ALA A 45 7.59 -1.55 11.57
N ASP A 46 8.84 -1.89 11.27
CA ASP A 46 9.87 -2.11 12.30
C ASP A 46 10.19 -0.81 13.05
N THR A 47 10.21 0.32 12.34
CA THR A 47 10.41 1.65 12.93
C THR A 47 9.24 2.05 13.84
N LEU A 48 8.00 1.78 13.42
CA LEU A 48 6.81 2.16 14.18
C LEU A 48 6.51 1.23 15.34
N LYS A 49 6.99 -0.02 15.30
CA LYS A 49 6.67 -1.05 16.30
C LYS A 49 6.99 -0.64 17.74
N SER A 50 8.09 0.09 17.96
CA SER A 50 8.47 0.59 19.29
C SER A 50 7.61 1.75 19.79
N HIS A 51 6.78 2.34 18.94
CA HIS A 51 5.90 3.46 19.26
C HIS A 51 4.43 3.04 19.41
N LEU A 52 4.14 1.73 19.33
CA LEU A 52 2.77 1.24 19.46
C LEU A 52 2.39 1.05 20.93
N GLU A 53 1.26 1.63 21.30
CA GLU A 53 0.62 1.38 22.59
C GLU A 53 -0.05 -0.01 22.58
N PRO A 54 -0.26 -0.62 23.77
CA PRO A 54 -1.10 -1.79 23.90
C PRO A 54 -2.47 -1.58 23.24
N GLU A 55 -3.00 -2.62 22.60
CA GLU A 55 -4.28 -2.59 21.87
C GLU A 55 -4.33 -1.71 20.61
N SER A 56 -3.18 -1.22 20.11
CA SER A 56 -3.12 -0.51 18.82
C SER A 56 -3.68 -1.34 17.66
N VAL A 57 -4.47 -0.71 16.79
CA VAL A 57 -5.11 -1.35 15.61
C VAL A 57 -4.62 -0.70 14.33
N ILE A 58 -4.29 -1.52 13.32
CA ILE A 58 -3.97 -1.02 11.98
C ILE A 58 -5.25 -0.85 11.17
N VAL A 59 -5.46 0.35 10.62
CA VAL A 59 -6.70 0.69 9.91
C VAL A 59 -6.45 0.83 8.42
N SER A 60 -7.16 0.05 7.61
CA SER A 60 -7.31 0.29 6.17
C SER A 60 -8.43 1.30 5.93
N PRO A 61 -8.17 2.45 5.29
CA PRO A 61 -9.18 3.49 5.09
C PRO A 61 -10.23 3.14 4.02
N ASP A 62 -9.96 2.11 3.21
CA ASP A 62 -10.84 1.57 2.19
C ASP A 62 -10.51 0.08 1.93
N ALA A 63 -11.28 -0.56 1.06
CA ALA A 63 -11.06 -1.96 0.68
C ALA A 63 -9.80 -2.18 -0.18
N GLY A 64 -9.32 -1.16 -0.89
CA GLY A 64 -8.20 -1.27 -1.82
C GLY A 64 -6.86 -1.44 -1.10
N ARG A 65 -6.73 -0.91 0.11
CA ARG A 65 -5.50 -0.97 0.91
C ARG A 65 -5.47 -2.10 1.95
N VAL A 66 -6.47 -2.98 1.95
CA VAL A 66 -6.58 -4.06 2.96
C VAL A 66 -5.34 -4.96 2.96
N LYS A 67 -4.83 -5.33 1.79
CA LYS A 67 -3.62 -6.17 1.69
C LYS A 67 -2.41 -5.50 2.37
N MET A 68 -2.23 -4.19 2.15
CA MET A 68 -1.14 -3.42 2.76
C MET A 68 -1.35 -3.30 4.27
N ALA A 69 -2.55 -2.96 4.72
CA ALA A 69 -2.88 -2.88 6.15
C ALA A 69 -2.66 -4.22 6.87
N SER A 70 -3.05 -5.34 6.25
CA SER A 70 -2.80 -6.68 6.80
C SER A 70 -1.31 -7.02 6.88
N ALA A 71 -0.49 -6.58 5.91
CA ALA A 71 0.96 -6.79 5.96
C ALA A 71 1.60 -6.04 7.14
N TYR A 72 1.18 -4.78 7.36
CA TYR A 72 1.57 -4.00 8.55
C TYR A 72 1.12 -4.70 9.84
N ALA A 73 -0.15 -5.08 9.93
CA ALA A 73 -0.74 -5.74 11.10
C ALA A 73 0.00 -7.04 11.47
N SER A 74 0.28 -7.89 10.48
CA SER A 74 1.00 -9.15 10.67
C SER A 74 2.43 -8.94 11.19
N ARG A 75 3.15 -7.92 10.71
CA ARG A 75 4.53 -7.64 11.13
C ARG A 75 4.62 -6.99 12.52
N MET A 76 3.66 -6.13 12.83
CA MET A 76 3.61 -5.43 14.12
C MET A 76 2.91 -6.24 15.23
N GLY A 77 2.16 -7.30 14.87
CA GLY A 77 1.41 -8.11 15.83
C GLY A 77 0.11 -7.43 16.30
N CYS A 78 -0.47 -6.59 15.46
CA CYS A 78 -1.68 -5.82 15.76
C CYS A 78 -2.90 -6.41 15.04
N PRO A 79 -4.12 -6.23 15.58
CA PRO A 79 -5.34 -6.44 14.83
C PRO A 79 -5.44 -5.46 13.65
N VAL A 80 -6.24 -5.84 12.64
CA VAL A 80 -6.55 -5.00 11.48
C VAL A 80 -8.03 -4.64 11.46
N ALA A 81 -8.34 -3.38 11.17
CA ALA A 81 -9.69 -2.90 10.90
C ALA A 81 -9.76 -2.31 9.49
N VAL A 82 -10.91 -2.44 8.84
CA VAL A 82 -11.14 -1.95 7.48
C VAL A 82 -12.37 -1.07 7.47
N LEU A 83 -12.21 0.15 7.00
CA LEU A 83 -13.32 1.06 6.75
C LEU A 83 -13.97 0.70 5.41
N HIS A 84 -15.25 0.35 5.46
CA HIS A 84 -16.09 0.34 4.28
C HIS A 84 -16.59 1.77 4.05
N LYS A 85 -16.03 2.39 3.02
CA LYS A 85 -16.30 3.78 2.65
C LYS A 85 -17.04 3.81 1.33
N GLU A 86 -18.25 4.35 1.35
CA GLU A 86 -19.03 4.59 0.14
C GLU A 86 -18.85 6.03 -0.31
N ARG A 87 -18.54 6.18 -1.61
CA ARG A 87 -18.40 7.50 -2.21
C ARG A 87 -19.73 7.91 -2.81
N LEU A 88 -20.47 8.73 -2.06
CA LEU A 88 -21.77 9.25 -2.48
C LEU A 88 -21.62 10.18 -3.69
N ASN A 89 -20.58 11.04 -3.70
CA ASN A 89 -20.33 12.00 -4.78
C ASN A 89 -18.83 12.37 -4.86
N GLY A 90 -18.45 13.19 -5.85
CA GLY A 90 -17.06 13.65 -6.04
C GLY A 90 -16.43 14.35 -4.82
N ARG A 91 -17.22 14.99 -3.95
CA ARG A 91 -16.74 15.68 -2.73
C ARG A 91 -17.14 15.02 -1.41
N LYS A 92 -18.16 14.17 -1.38
CA LYS A 92 -18.72 13.60 -0.14
C LYS A 92 -18.48 12.11 -0.09
N THR A 93 -17.94 11.67 1.05
CA THR A 93 -17.72 10.26 1.34
C THR A 93 -18.29 9.96 2.71
N ALA A 94 -19.09 8.91 2.81
CA ALA A 94 -19.61 8.41 4.08
C ALA A 94 -18.89 7.10 4.43
N VAL A 95 -18.48 6.95 5.69
CA VAL A 95 -18.06 5.66 6.20
C VAL A 95 -19.34 4.90 6.53
N SER A 96 -19.64 3.86 5.76
CA SER A 96 -20.88 3.10 5.91
C SER A 96 -20.74 1.98 6.93
N ARG A 97 -19.53 1.41 7.09
CA ARG A 97 -19.28 0.33 8.05
C ARG A 97 -17.80 0.24 8.43
N ILE A 98 -17.53 -0.26 9.63
CA ILE A 98 -16.18 -0.69 10.06
C ILE A 98 -16.21 -2.21 10.20
N VAL A 99 -15.21 -2.88 9.64
CA VAL A 99 -15.00 -4.32 9.79
C VAL A 99 -13.74 -4.52 10.63
N GLY A 100 -13.87 -5.14 11.80
CA GLY A 100 -12.81 -5.26 12.82
C GLY A 100 -13.22 -4.58 14.13
N GLU A 101 -12.60 -4.97 15.23
CA GLU A 101 -12.82 -4.31 16.53
C GLU A 101 -11.94 -3.07 16.63
N VAL A 102 -12.60 -1.93 16.92
CA VAL A 102 -11.94 -0.66 17.23
C VAL A 102 -12.67 -0.08 18.43
N ARG A 103 -11.94 0.17 19.52
CA ARG A 103 -12.46 0.93 20.67
C ARG A 103 -12.10 2.40 20.45
N ALA A 104 -13.11 3.27 20.56
CA ALA A 104 -12.97 4.72 20.46
C ALA A 104 -12.97 5.35 21.84
#